data_AF-A0A4Q7M3V7-F1
#
_entry.id   AF-A0A4Q7M3V7-F1
#
_cell.length_a   1.000
_cell.length_b   1.000
_cell.length_c   1.000
_cell.angle_alpha   90.00
_cell.angle_beta   90.00
_cell.angle_gamma   90.00
#
_symmetry.space_group_name_H-M   'P 1'
#
loop_
_entity.id
_entity.type
_entity.pdbx_description
1 polymer ?
#
loop_
_entity_poly.entity_id
_entity_poly.type
_entity_poly.pdbx_seq_one_letter_code
_entity_poly.pdbx_strand_id
1 'polypeptide(L)' 'MASMSDQWASVPDACRLVRVTPGTVYVWVHRGKVATRHECGRLLVNVADLRRAEAAWRVRLRRRAAKV' A
#
# COMPACT_ATOMS: atom_id res chain seq x y z
N MET A 1 -0.43 5.23 -23.18
CA MET A 1 -0.99 5.19 -21.81
C MET A 1 0.02 4.47 -20.92
N ALA A 2 0.72 5.17 -20.01
CA ALA A 2 1.57 4.51 -19.04
C ALA A 2 0.69 3.64 -18.14
N SER A 3 0.87 2.33 -18.19
CA SER A 3 0.15 1.39 -17.34
C SER A 3 0.45 1.73 -15.88
N MET A 4 -0.58 2.04 -15.08
CA MET A 4 -0.45 2.32 -13.64
C MET A 4 0.29 1.21 -12.86
N SER A 5 0.46 0.03 -13.45
CA SER A 5 1.14 -1.12 -12.89
C SER A 5 2.65 -0.92 -12.64
N ASP A 6 3.30 0.04 -13.33
CA ASP A 6 4.76 0.26 -13.19
C ASP A 6 5.11 1.45 -12.28
N GLN A 7 4.14 2.02 -11.57
CA GLN A 7 4.41 3.15 -10.69
C GLN A 7 4.95 2.67 -9.33
N TRP A 8 6.15 3.14 -8.99
CA TRP A 8 6.81 2.90 -7.70
C TRP A 8 6.85 4.21 -6.89
N ALA A 9 6.60 4.13 -5.59
CA ALA A 9 6.61 5.29 -4.69
C ALA A 9 7.41 4.99 -3.43
N SER A 10 7.99 6.03 -2.82
CA SER A 10 8.60 5.92 -1.50
C SER A 10 7.54 5.58 -0.45
N VAL A 11 7.92 4.97 0.68
CA VAL A 11 6.97 4.71 1.78
C VAL A 11 6.26 5.99 2.27
N PRO A 12 6.95 7.14 2.46
CA PRO A 12 6.27 8.41 2.79
C PRO A 12 5.22 8.85 1.75
N ASP A 13 5.53 8.74 0.45
CA ASP A 13 4.58 9.14 -0.60
C ASP A 13 3.43 8.15 -0.72
N ALA A 14 3.70 6.86 -0.55
CA ALA A 14 2.69 5.81 -0.46
C ALA A 14 1.68 6.10 0.67
N CYS A 15 2.16 6.49 1.86
CA CYS A 15 1.29 6.85 2.98
C CYS A 15 0.37 8.03 2.64
N ARG A 16 0.89 9.05 1.93
CA ARG A 16 0.11 10.20 1.47
C ARG A 16 -0.95 9.79 0.43
N LEU A 17 -0.58 8.93 -0.51
CA LEU A 17 -1.47 8.47 -1.58
C LEU A 17 -2.69 7.72 -1.05
N VAL A 18 -2.51 6.82 -0.09
CA VAL A 18 -3.59 5.98 0.45
C VAL A 18 -4.15 6.46 1.79
N ARG A 19 -3.57 7.54 2.36
CA ARG A 19 -3.95 8.11 3.66
C ARG A 19 -3.94 7.08 4.79
N VAL A 20 -2.86 6.30 4.89
CA VAL A 20 -2.65 5.33 5.98
C VAL A 20 -1.33 5.58 6.67
N THR A 21 -1.17 5.02 7.87
CA THR A 21 0.08 5.11 8.64
C THR A 21 1.19 4.25 8.03
N PRO A 22 2.47 4.61 8.21
CA PRO A 22 3.59 3.79 7.75
C PRO A 22 3.53 2.35 8.24
N GLY A 23 3.13 2.13 9.50
CA GLY A 23 2.96 0.79 10.07
C GLY A 23 1.97 -0.07 9.27
N THR A 24 0.89 0.52 8.76
CA THR A 24 -0.08 -0.19 7.91
C THR A 24 0.56 -0.62 6.58
N VAL A 25 1.34 0.27 5.96
CA VAL A 25 2.07 -0.03 4.72
C VAL A 25 3.10 -1.14 4.96
N TYR A 26 3.89 -1.06 6.03
CA TYR A 26 4.85 -2.11 6.38
C TYR A 26 4.17 -3.45 6.61
N VAL A 27 3.02 -3.50 7.27
CA VAL A 27 2.25 -4.74 7.43
C VAL A 27 1.83 -5.32 6.08
N TRP A 28 1.45 -4.49 5.11
CA TRP A 28 1.10 -4.98 3.77
C TRP A 28 2.31 -5.53 3.02
N VAL A 29 3.46 -4.86 3.14
CA VAL A 29 4.75 -5.32 2.59
C VAL A 29 5.16 -6.65 3.22
N HIS A 30 5.22 -6.74 4.56
CA HIS A 30 5.60 -7.96 5.27
C HIS A 30 4.68 -9.15 4.99
N ARG A 31 3.41 -8.88 4.68
CA ARG A 31 2.43 -9.92 4.30
C ARG A 31 2.42 -10.23 2.80
N GLY A 32 3.36 -9.71 2.02
CA GLY A 32 3.46 -9.95 0.58
C GLY A 32 2.28 -9.40 -0.24
N LYS A 33 1.56 -8.40 0.28
CA LYS A 33 0.42 -7.79 -0.42
C LYS A 33 0.82 -6.64 -1.33
N VAL A 34 2.03 -6.12 -1.16
CA VAL A 34 2.58 -4.99 -1.90
C VAL A 34 3.99 -5.35 -2.32
N ALA A 35 4.24 -5.36 -3.62
CA ALA A 35 5.58 -5.57 -4.13
C ALA A 35 6.51 -4.42 -3.69
N THR A 36 7.75 -4.77 -3.37
CA THR A 36 8.80 -3.84 -2.99
C THR A 36 9.98 -3.91 -3.95
N ARG A 37 10.67 -2.79 -4.07
CA ARG A 37 11.93 -2.69 -4.80
C ARG A 37 12.86 -1.78 -4.01
N HIS A 38 14.15 -2.11 -4.01
CA HIS A 38 15.19 -1.23 -3.49
C HIS A 38 15.83 -0.47 -4.66
N GLU A 39 15.91 0.85 -4.54
CA GLU A 39 16.57 1.72 -5.52
C GLU A 39 17.36 2.80 -4.79
N CYS A 40 18.65 2.93 -5.08
CA CYS A 40 19.55 3.90 -4.45
C CYS A 40 19.47 3.89 -2.90
N GLY A 41 19.39 2.69 -2.30
CA GLY A 41 19.29 2.52 -0.84
C GLY A 41 17.92 2.87 -0.24
N ARG A 42 16.91 3.17 -1.07
CA ARG A 42 15.55 3.50 -0.63
C ARG A 42 14.59 2.36 -0.93
N LEU A 43 13.68 2.09 0.00
CA LEU A 43 12.57 1.16 -0.20
C LEU A 43 11.45 1.86 -0.97
N LEU A 44 11.13 1.31 -2.14
CA LEU A 44 10.00 1.70 -2.97
C LEU A 44 8.92 0.62 -2.91
N VAL A 45 7.67 1.04 -2.97
CA VAL A 45 6.49 0.16 -3.01
C VAL A 45 5.74 0.34 -4.31
N ASN A 46 5.20 -0.75 -4.85
CA ASN A 46 4.36 -0.69 -6.04
C ASN A 46 3.01 -0.03 -5.71
N VAL A 47 2.64 1.02 -6.45
CA VAL A 47 1.44 1.82 -6.18
C VAL A 47 0.16 1.07 -6.55
N ALA A 48 0.17 0.23 -7.57
CA ALA A 48 -1.01 -0.54 -7.96
C ALA A 48 -1.37 -1.57 -6.87
N ASP A 49 -0.38 -2.29 -6.35
CA ASP A 49 -0.59 -3.21 -5.23
C ASP A 49 -1.01 -2.48 -3.96
N LEU A 50 -0.39 -1.33 -3.67
CA LEU A 50 -0.72 -0.48 -2.52
C LEU A 50 -2.21 -0.10 -2.53
N ARG A 51 -2.75 0.30 -3.69
CA ARG A 51 -4.19 0.62 -3.83
C ARG A 51 -5.08 -0.60 -3.66
N ARG A 52 -4.69 -1.77 -4.18
CA ARG A 52 -5.42 -3.03 -3.97
C ARG A 52 -5.45 -3.41 -2.48
N ALA A 53 -4.31 -3.28 -1.80
CA ALA A 53 -4.19 -3.55 -0.37
C ALA A 53 -5.05 -2.60 0.47
N GLU A 54 -5.07 -1.30 0.12
CA GLU A 54 -5.91 -0.29 0.76
C GLU A 54 -7.40 -0.59 0.60
N ALA A 55 -7.86 -0.86 -0.62
CA ALA A 55 -9.26 -1.16 -0.88
C ALA A 55 -9.72 -2.38 -0.06
N ALA A 56 -8.91 -3.44 -0.06
CA ALA A 56 -9.18 -4.64 0.73
C ALA A 56 -9.12 -4.39 2.24
N TRP A 57 -8.28 -3.46 2.72
CA TRP A 57 -8.21 -3.07 4.13
C TRP A 57 -9.44 -2.26 4.55
N ARG A 58 -9.89 -1.28 3.74
CA ARG A 58 -11.10 -0.50 4.02
C ARG A 58 -12.36 -1.37 4.09
N VAL A 59 -12.50 -2.34 3.19
CA VAL A 59 -13.62 -3.31 3.24
C VAL A 59 -13.62 -4.08 4.55
N ARG A 60 -12.45 -4.53 5.02
CA ARG A 60 -12.32 -5.23 6.31
C ARG A 60 -12.68 -4.33 7.50
N LEU A 61 -12.25 -3.08 7.49
CA LEU A 61 -12.60 -2.11 8.55
C LEU A 61 -14.10 -1.88 8.63
N ARG A 62 -14.77 -1.65 7.49
CA ARG A 62 -16.23 -1.46 7.43
C ARG A 62 -16.98 -2.68 7.98
N ARG A 63 -16.55 -3.89 7.59
CA ARG A 63 -17.14 -5.14 8.09
C ARG A 63 -16.95 -5.31 9.60
N ARG A 64 -15.81 -4.88 10.15
CA ARG A 64 -15.56 -4.93 11.59
C ARG A 64 -16.44 -3.95 12.36
N ALA A 65 -16.62 -2.74 11.82
CA ALA A 65 -17.47 -1.73 12.43
C ALA A 65 -18.96 -2.12 12.42
N ALA A 66 -19.44 -2.76 11.34
CA ALA A 66 -20.83 -3.20 11.23
C ALA A 66 -21.20 -4.41 12.11
N LYS A 67 -20.22 -5.04 12.76
CA LYS A 67 -20.42 -6.18 13.67
C LYS A 67 -20.45 -5.75 15.15
N VAL A 68 -20.22 -4.46 15.43
CA VAL A 68 -20.27 -3.86 16.77
C VAL A 68 -21.63 -3.22 16.99
#